data_AF-A0A923RHQ6-F1
#
_entry.id   AF-A0A923RHQ6-F1
#
_cell.length_a   1.000
_cell.length_b   1.000
_cell.length_c   1.000
_cell.angle_alpha   90.00
_cell.angle_beta   90.00
_cell.angle_gamma   90.00
#
_symmetry.space_group_name_H-M   'P 1'
#
loop_
_entity.id
_entity.type
_entity.pdbx_description
1 polymer ?
#
loop_
_entity_poly.entity_id
_entity_poly.type
_entity_poly.pdbx_seq_one_letter_code
_entity_poly.pdbx_strand_id
1 'polypeptide(L)'
;MGGGKHSFFYADKENHDSIQQVMPVVERKGDILSIKLPGIADGEKYGKEYAEIVLKGLKENSDVKGVMIDLRSNNGGNMVPMITAISPLLPDGDIL
;
A
#
# COMPACT_ATOMS: atom_id res chain seq x y z
N MET A 1 28.77 -10.47 13.50
CA MET A 1 27.49 -10.54 12.77
C MET A 1 26.38 -10.38 13.80
N GLY A 2 25.60 -9.31 13.71
CA GLY A 2 24.43 -9.07 14.55
C GLY A 2 23.49 -8.17 13.76
N GLY A 3 22.29 -8.66 13.46
CA GLY A 3 21.27 -7.91 12.74
C GLY A 3 20.96 -6.60 13.46
N GLY A 4 20.84 -5.50 12.72
CA GLY A 4 20.59 -4.17 13.28
C GLY A 4 19.19 -4.03 13.86
N LYS A 5 18.77 -2.79 14.13
CA LYS A 5 17.45 -2.45 14.72
C LYS A 5 16.23 -2.94 13.92
N HIS A 6 16.42 -3.48 12.72
CA HIS A 6 15.36 -4.02 11.85
C HIS A 6 15.34 -5.55 11.80
N SER A 7 16.16 -6.23 12.61
CA SER A 7 16.20 -7.69 12.68
C SER A 7 15.49 -8.18 13.94
N PHE A 8 14.44 -8.97 13.76
CA PHE A 8 13.65 -9.54 14.83
C PHE A 8 13.38 -11.02 14.55
N PHE A 9 13.29 -11.83 15.60
CA PHE A 9 12.82 -13.21 15.48
C PHE A 9 11.30 -13.22 15.65
N TYR A 10 10.60 -13.72 14.64
CA TYR A 10 9.18 -13.98 14.72
C TYR A 10 8.99 -15.47 15.07
N ALA A 11 8.45 -15.77 16.24
CA ALA A 11 8.10 -17.14 16.60
C ALA A 11 6.78 -17.51 15.90
N ASP A 12 6.68 -18.75 15.42
CA ASP A 12 5.53 -19.32 14.70
C ASP A 12 4.22 -19.39 15.55
N LYS A 13 4.20 -18.79 16.74
CA LYS A 13 3.14 -18.84 17.76
C LYS A 13 2.69 -17.47 18.26
N GLU A 14 2.59 -16.49 17.38
CA GLU A 14 1.56 -15.48 17.55
C GLU A 14 0.45 -15.82 16.57
N ASN A 15 -0.73 -16.13 17.11
CA ASN A 15 -1.91 -16.49 16.35
C ASN A 15 -2.00 -15.69 15.04
N HIS A 16 -2.14 -16.41 13.93
CA HIS A 16 -2.82 -15.92 12.73
C HIS A 16 -4.30 -15.64 13.03
N ASP A 17 -4.59 -14.95 14.14
CA ASP A 17 -5.88 -14.32 14.41
C ASP A 17 -5.97 -13.15 13.45
N SER A 18 -6.35 -13.48 12.22
CA SER A 18 -7.03 -12.62 11.24
C SER A 18 -6.80 -11.12 11.50
N ILE A 19 -5.56 -10.63 11.46
CA ILE A 19 -5.34 -9.19 11.53
C ILE A 19 -5.99 -8.68 10.26
N GLN A 20 -7.17 -8.10 10.42
CA GLN A 20 -7.99 -7.63 9.32
C GLN A 20 -7.13 -6.61 8.59
N GLN A 21 -6.67 -6.97 7.40
CA GLN A 21 -5.80 -6.10 6.62
C GLN A 21 -6.61 -4.83 6.32
N VAL A 22 -6.03 -3.68 6.64
CA VAL A 22 -6.66 -2.40 6.32
C VAL A 22 -6.46 -2.17 4.84
N MET A 23 -7.55 -1.98 4.11
CA MET A 23 -7.49 -1.71 2.67
C MET A 23 -7.26 -0.22 2.38
N PRO A 24 -6.73 0.11 1.20
CA PRO A 24 -6.60 1.50 0.78
C PRO A 24 -7.95 2.21 0.72
N VAL A 25 -7.92 3.53 0.93
CA VAL A 25 -9.10 4.39 0.79
C VAL A 25 -8.78 5.50 -0.19
N VAL A 26 -9.66 5.70 -1.17
CA VAL A 26 -9.53 6.75 -2.18
C VAL A 26 -10.65 7.77 -2.00
N GLU A 27 -10.29 9.03 -1.81
CA GLU A 27 -11.23 10.14 -1.63
C GLU A 27 -10.85 11.32 -2.55
N ARG A 28 -11.80 11.82 -3.33
CA ARG A 28 -11.61 13.07 -4.08
C ARG A 28 -12.00 14.27 -3.23
N LYS A 29 -11.12 15.28 -3.16
CA LYS A 29 -11.35 16.58 -2.51
C LYS A 29 -11.05 17.70 -3.51
N GLY A 30 -12.08 18.11 -4.24
CA GLY A 30 -11.93 19.07 -5.35
C GLY A 30 -11.06 18.51 -6.47
N ASP A 31 -9.95 19.18 -6.76
CA ASP A 31 -8.99 18.79 -7.80
C ASP A 31 -7.86 17.88 -7.29
N ILE A 32 -7.92 17.44 -6.03
CA ILE A 32 -6.92 16.55 -5.43
C ILE A 32 -7.55 15.20 -5.09
N LEU A 33 -6.90 14.11 -5.50
CA LEU A 33 -7.23 12.75 -5.08
C LEU A 33 -6.37 12.35 -3.88
N SER A 34 -6.99 12.06 -2.74
CA SER A 34 -6.32 11.56 -1.54
C SER A 34 -6.40 10.04 -1.50
N ILE A 35 -5.25 9.39 -1.40
CA ILE A 35 -5.13 7.93 -1.34
C ILE A 35 -4.43 7.56 -0.04
N LYS A 36 -5.16 6.98 0.91
CA LYS A 36 -4.55 6.40 2.12
C LYS A 36 -4.02 5.01 1.78
N LEU A 37 -2.72 4.80 1.95
CA LEU A 37 -2.02 3.59 1.55
C LEU A 37 -1.43 2.89 2.80
N PRO A 38 -2.20 2.03 3.48
CA PRO A 38 -1.78 1.37 4.72
C PRO A 38 -0.76 0.24 4.49
N GLY A 39 -0.06 -0.17 5.55
CA GLY A 39 0.79 -1.37 5.53
C GLY A 39 -0.03 -2.64 5.27
N ILE A 40 0.53 -3.60 4.53
CA ILE A 40 -0.11 -4.90 4.25
C ILE A 40 0.93 -6.01 4.40
N ALA A 41 0.67 -6.96 5.30
CA ALA A 41 1.59 -8.10 5.51
C ALA A 41 1.27 -9.25 4.55
N ASP A 42 -0.01 -9.62 4.46
CA ASP A 42 -0.49 -10.75 3.65
C ASP A 42 -0.84 -10.29 2.21
N GLY A 43 0.20 -9.93 1.47
CA GLY A 43 0.07 -9.50 0.07
C GLY A 43 -0.32 -10.63 -0.88
N GLU A 44 -0.11 -11.90 -0.53
CA GLU A 44 -0.53 -13.04 -1.36
C GLU A 44 -2.06 -13.16 -1.39
N LYS A 45 -2.70 -12.99 -0.23
CA LYS A 45 -4.16 -13.11 -0.12
C LYS A 45 -4.90 -11.83 -0.53
N TYR A 46 -4.40 -10.66 -0.13
CA TYR A 46 -5.13 -9.38 -0.27
C TYR A 46 -4.50 -8.41 -1.27
N GLY A 47 -3.30 -8.70 -1.79
CA GLY A 47 -2.53 -7.74 -2.59
C GLY A 47 -3.20 -7.33 -3.90
N LYS A 48 -3.94 -8.24 -4.55
CA LYS A 48 -4.68 -7.92 -5.78
C LYS A 48 -5.78 -6.89 -5.51
N GLU A 49 -6.66 -7.17 -4.55
CA GLU A 49 -7.76 -6.26 -4.20
C GLU A 49 -7.22 -4.90 -3.69
N TYR A 50 -6.15 -4.95 -2.89
CA TYR A 50 -5.43 -3.77 -2.43
C TYR A 50 -5.00 -2.86 -3.60
N ALA A 51 -4.35 -3.41 -4.62
CA ALA A 51 -3.91 -2.64 -5.78
C ALA A 51 -5.09 -2.16 -6.64
N GLU A 52 -6.10 -3.02 -6.85
CA GLU A 52 -7.26 -2.70 -7.68
C GLU A 52 -8.08 -1.53 -7.14
N ILE A 53 -8.24 -1.38 -5.82
CA ILE A 53 -8.92 -0.23 -5.20
C ILE A 53 -8.28 1.08 -5.66
N VAL A 54 -6.95 1.15 -5.59
CA VAL A 54 -6.19 2.36 -5.93
C VAL A 54 -6.18 2.60 -7.44
N LEU A 55 -5.91 1.57 -8.23
CA LEU A 55 -5.89 1.66 -9.70
C LEU A 55 -7.24 2.08 -10.26
N LYS A 56 -8.34 1.54 -9.72
CA LYS A 56 -9.70 1.95 -10.09
C LYS A 56 -9.95 3.39 -9.70
N GLY A 57 -9.60 3.78 -8.47
CA GLY A 57 -9.75 5.15 -7.99
C GLY A 57 -8.99 6.17 -8.85
N LEU A 58 -7.76 5.85 -9.27
CA LEU A 58 -6.97 6.68 -10.18
C LEU A 58 -7.64 6.80 -11.56
N LYS A 59 -8.12 5.67 -12.11
CA LYS A 59 -8.78 5.64 -13.42
C LYS A 59 -10.08 6.48 -13.43
N GLU A 60 -10.89 6.33 -12.39
CA GLU A 60 -12.18 7.04 -12.26
C GLU A 60 -12.01 8.54 -12.01
N ASN A 61 -10.84 8.97 -11.53
CA ASN A 61 -10.52 10.37 -11.22
C ASN A 61 -9.36 10.89 -12.06
N SER A 62 -9.29 10.48 -13.33
CA SER A 62 -8.20 10.87 -14.25
C SER A 62 -8.16 12.37 -14.58
N ASP A 63 -9.20 13.13 -14.22
CA ASP A 63 -9.33 14.58 -14.41
C ASP A 63 -8.76 15.42 -13.25
N VAL A 64 -8.32 14.80 -12.16
CA VAL A 64 -7.72 15.52 -11.02
C VAL A 64 -6.38 16.16 -11.38
N LYS A 65 -6.04 17.26 -10.72
CA LYS A 65 -4.80 18.02 -10.98
C LYS A 65 -3.64 17.58 -10.08
N GLY A 66 -3.92 16.76 -9.08
CA GLY A 66 -2.90 16.23 -8.18
C GLY A 66 -3.39 15.03 -7.38
N VAL A 67 -2.42 14.25 -6.89
CA VAL A 67 -2.66 13.08 -6.06
C VAL A 67 -1.82 13.22 -4.78
N MET A 68 -2.44 12.97 -3.64
CA MET A 68 -1.79 12.90 -2.33
C MET A 68 -1.78 11.45 -1.86
N ILE A 69 -0.60 10.88 -1.67
CA ILE A 69 -0.43 9.55 -1.08
C ILE A 69 -0.17 9.71 0.42
N ASP A 70 -1.12 9.29 1.24
CA ASP A 70 -1.01 9.30 2.69
C ASP A 70 -0.44 7.98 3.20
N LEU A 71 0.85 8.02 3.57
CA LEU A 71 1.61 6.91 4.15
C LEU A 71 1.63 6.92 5.69
N ARG A 72 0.86 7.81 6.34
CA ARG A 72 0.84 7.85 7.80
C ARG A 72 0.32 6.52 8.35
N SER A 73 1.01 6.00 9.35
CA SER A 73 0.77 4.68 9.93
C SER A 73 0.98 3.49 8.97
N ASN A 74 1.60 3.69 7.81
CA ASN A 74 2.13 2.59 6.99
C ASN A 74 3.48 2.15 7.59
N ASN A 75 3.51 0.95 8.16
CA ASN A 75 4.67 0.34 8.79
C ASN A 75 5.39 -0.67 7.87
N GLY A 76 5.09 -0.68 6.58
CA GLY A 76 5.65 -1.60 5.58
C GLY A 76 4.86 -2.91 5.44
N GLY A 77 5.58 -3.99 5.13
CA GLY A 77 5.03 -5.30 4.79
C GLY A 77 5.38 -5.69 3.36
N ASN A 78 4.46 -6.37 2.67
CA ASN A 78 4.63 -6.73 1.27
C ASN A 78 4.55 -5.49 0.37
N MET A 79 5.68 -5.15 -0.26
CA MET A 79 5.79 -3.96 -1.10
C MET A 79 5.13 -4.12 -2.47
N VAL A 80 5.02 -5.34 -3.00
CA VAL A 80 4.51 -5.60 -4.37
C VAL A 80 3.13 -4.97 -4.61
N PRO A 81 2.10 -5.20 -3.76
CA PRO A 81 0.80 -4.56 -3.96
C PRO A 81 0.84 -3.05 -3.75
N MET A 82 1.72 -2.54 -2.87
CA MET A 82 1.86 -1.10 -2.66
C MET A 82 2.42 -0.38 -3.88
N ILE A 83 3.49 -0.92 -4.48
CA ILE A 83 4.07 -0.37 -5.70
C ILE A 83 3.11 -0.52 -6.88
N THR A 84 2.45 -1.67 -7.00
CA THR A 84 1.47 -1.93 -8.07
C THR A 84 0.31 -0.94 -7.99
N ALA A 85 -0.17 -0.61 -6.79
CA ALA A 85 -1.25 0.34 -6.56
C ALA A 85 -0.97 1.75 -7.12
N ILE A 86 0.27 2.21 -7.00
CA ILE A 86 0.67 3.59 -7.37
C ILE A 86 1.50 3.65 -8.66
N SER A 87 1.73 2.53 -9.35
CA SER A 87 2.58 2.48 -10.54
C SER A 87 2.20 3.48 -11.65
N PRO A 88 0.92 3.85 -11.88
CA PRO A 88 0.58 4.86 -12.88
C PRO A 88 1.10 6.28 -12.56
N LEU A 89 1.54 6.51 -11.31
CA LEU A 89 2.10 7.77 -10.84
C LEU A 89 3.63 7.77 -10.84
N LEU A 90 4.25 6.62 -11.10
CA LEU A 90 5.69 6.45 -11.12
C LEU A 90 6.18 6.43 -12.58
N PRO A 91 7.35 7.00 -12.87
CA PRO A 91 7.98 6.79 -14.16
C PRO A 91 8.40 5.33 -14.31
N ASP A 92 8.44 4.83 -15.54
CA ASP A 92 9.06 3.53 -15.82
C ASP A 92 10.54 3.56 -15.41
N GLY A 93 11.00 2.53 -14.69
CA GLY A 93 12.35 2.45 -14.18
C GLY A 93 12.55 1.37 -13.12
N ASP A 94 13.75 1.33 -12.53
CA ASP A 94 14.10 0.35 -11.52
C ASP A 94 13.44 0.66 -10.17
N ILE A 95 12.89 -0.38 -9.53
CA ILE A 95 12.46 -0.34 -8.13
C ILE A 95 13.71 -0.65 -7.29
N LEU A 96 14.39 0.40 -6.81
CA LEU A 96 15.60 0.32 -5.99
C LEU A 96 15.33 -0.11 -4.54
#